data_AF-A0A3M1V8P6-F1
#
_entry.id   AF-A0A3M1V8P6-F1
#
_cell.length_a   1.000
_cell.length_b   1.000
_cell.length_c   1.000
_cell.angle_alpha   90.00
_cell.angle_beta   90.00
_cell.angle_gamma   90.00
#
_symmetry.space_group_name_H-M   'P 1'
#
loop_
_entity.id
_entity.type
_entity.pdbx_description
1 polymer ?
#
loop_
_entity_poly.entity_id
_entity_poly.type
_entity_poly.pdbx_seq_one_letter_code
_entity_poly.pdbx_strand_id
1 'polypeptide(L)'
;MNRQPFCSAPRRWPPRLSRRWIRLWRPLRLWQQHYRQRVVHVEIHGQDHLRRALRDGCGILITPNHPSHADSYLLYEAADRIGSLFYFMTAWQVFAMSPWWERLSLQHHGCFSVDRDGSDLEALRTAVDLLVGAPEPLVIFPEGDVYHQNDRVTVFREGAARIALKAARRGRRPIVCMPCALRLWYVTDPTGQLEDLMARLERRLGRRPRPDRPLHRRIARFAHTVLVLLELERDLPVADGDFTQRLHALQEAILHPLERHYGVTPAGSIPQRVNTVRRKVIRAMERPETTAGGRRVGQRHLDELFRVIQLFSYPGDYVDERASIERIAETLDKLEEDVLEAPTAAIRGVRHGGVWFGEPITVRPVASAAEERAEAHRLTTQLQHRVQELLDATARRRSPARVPSPENADERPHARLRRGTVDAR
;
A
#
# COMPACT_ATOMS: atom_id res chain seq x y z
N MET A 1 4.65 -9.87 -1.34
CA MET A 1 4.99 -9.02 -0.17
C MET A 1 6.39 -9.34 0.37
N ASN A 2 7.14 -8.31 0.80
CA ASN A 2 8.46 -8.48 1.43
C ASN A 2 8.40 -9.27 2.74
N ARG A 3 9.19 -10.36 2.86
CA ARG A 3 9.42 -11.04 4.16
C ARG A 3 10.28 -10.15 5.04
N GLN A 4 9.67 -9.62 6.11
CA GLN A 4 10.33 -8.75 7.07
C GLN A 4 10.60 -9.50 8.38
N PRO A 5 11.64 -9.13 9.14
CA PRO A 5 11.83 -9.68 10.48
C PRO A 5 10.66 -9.29 11.39
N PHE A 6 10.09 -10.29 12.06
CA PHE A 6 9.01 -10.14 13.03
C PHE A 6 9.56 -10.31 14.44
N CYS A 7 10.11 -9.24 14.99
CA CYS A 7 10.56 -9.12 16.37
C CYS A 7 10.33 -7.69 16.87
N SER A 8 10.48 -7.48 18.17
CA SER A 8 10.49 -6.12 18.72
C SER A 8 11.63 -5.31 18.10
N ALA A 9 11.39 -4.01 17.86
CA ALA A 9 12.39 -3.14 17.24
C ALA A 9 13.71 -3.14 18.04
N PRO A 10 14.86 -3.51 17.44
CA PRO A 10 16.13 -3.64 18.16
C PRO A 10 16.73 -2.28 18.53
N ARG A 11 16.37 -1.24 17.79
CA ARG A 11 16.81 0.14 17.97
C ARG A 11 15.78 1.07 17.38
N ARG A 12 15.82 2.34 17.81
CA ARG A 12 14.99 3.42 17.28
C ARG A 12 15.83 4.41 16.46
N TRP A 13 15.18 4.99 15.46
CA TRP A 13 15.73 6.03 14.59
C TRP A 13 14.84 7.27 14.66
N PRO A 14 15.25 8.32 15.41
CA PRO A 14 14.48 9.56 15.53
C PRO A 14 14.55 10.40 14.24
N PRO A 15 13.60 11.31 14.00
CA PRO A 15 13.64 12.19 12.84
C PRO A 15 14.76 13.23 12.99
N ARG A 16 15.46 13.55 11.89
CA ARG A 16 16.55 14.54 11.84
C ARG A 16 16.39 15.49 10.66
N LEU A 17 15.16 15.95 10.44
CA LEU A 17 14.77 16.70 9.26
C LEU A 17 15.73 17.86 8.99
N SER A 18 16.35 17.86 7.82
CA SER A 18 17.34 18.87 7.43
C SER A 18 17.03 19.42 6.05
N ARG A 19 16.63 20.70 6.00
CA ARG A 19 16.32 21.39 4.74
C ARG A 19 17.52 21.44 3.80
N ARG A 20 18.72 21.63 4.33
CA ARG A 20 19.97 21.64 3.55
C ARG A 20 20.23 20.27 2.94
N TRP A 21 20.01 19.21 3.72
CA TRP A 21 20.18 17.83 3.26
C TRP A 21 19.18 17.49 2.16
N ILE A 22 17.89 17.77 2.37
CA ILE A 22 16.85 17.49 1.37
C ILE A 22 17.15 18.22 0.04
N ARG A 23 17.61 19.47 0.10
CA ARG A 23 18.02 20.21 -1.10
C ARG A 23 19.23 19.59 -1.79
N LEU A 24 20.24 19.15 -1.04
CA LEU A 24 21.43 18.49 -1.57
C LEU A 24 21.09 17.18 -2.28
N TRP A 25 20.19 16.38 -1.71
CA TRP A 25 19.82 15.07 -2.24
C TRP A 25 18.69 15.10 -3.26
N ARG A 26 18.09 16.27 -3.50
CA ARG A 26 17.00 16.46 -4.46
C ARG A 26 17.31 15.93 -5.87
N PRO A 27 18.48 16.21 -6.49
CA PRO A 27 18.79 15.67 -7.82
C PRO A 27 18.86 14.14 -7.83
N LEU A 28 19.48 13.53 -6.82
CA LEU A 28 19.53 12.08 -6.72
C LEU A 28 18.14 11.48 -6.49
N ARG A 29 17.31 12.09 -5.65
CA ARG A 29 15.93 11.65 -5.42
C ARG A 29 15.10 11.70 -6.71
N LEU A 30 15.21 12.77 -7.48
CA LEU A 30 14.54 12.89 -8.79
C LEU A 30 15.06 11.86 -9.79
N TRP A 31 16.38 11.61 -9.79
CA TRP A 31 16.96 10.54 -10.59
C TRP A 31 16.42 9.16 -10.17
N GLN A 32 16.34 8.85 -8.88
CA GLN A 32 15.76 7.60 -8.38
C GLN A 32 14.28 7.47 -8.76
N GLN A 33 13.52 8.56 -8.65
CA GLN A 33 12.11 8.58 -9.07
C GLN A 33 11.96 8.29 -10.57
N HIS A 34 12.74 8.99 -11.41
CA HIS A 34 12.63 8.89 -12.86
C HIS A 34 13.16 7.55 -13.40
N TYR A 35 14.30 7.08 -12.90
CA TYR A 35 15.00 5.92 -13.48
C TYR A 35 14.76 4.61 -12.71
N ARG A 36 14.75 4.65 -11.37
CA ARG A 36 14.48 3.44 -10.58
C ARG A 36 12.98 3.20 -10.45
N GLN A 37 12.22 4.23 -10.07
CA GLN A 37 10.78 4.12 -9.93
C GLN A 37 10.02 4.27 -11.24
N ARG A 38 10.68 4.70 -12.33
CA ARG A 38 10.05 4.96 -13.64
C ARG A 38 8.82 5.87 -13.54
N VAL A 39 8.81 6.79 -12.57
CA VAL A 39 7.76 7.80 -12.40
C VAL A 39 8.27 9.12 -12.99
N VAL A 40 7.81 9.46 -14.20
CA VAL A 40 8.41 10.55 -14.97
C VAL A 40 7.70 11.89 -14.78
N HIS A 41 6.44 11.87 -14.32
CA HIS A 41 5.67 13.06 -14.01
C HIS A 41 4.76 12.81 -12.81
N VAL A 42 4.66 13.81 -11.93
CA VAL A 42 3.75 13.80 -10.78
C VAL A 42 2.75 14.94 -10.88
N GLU A 43 1.47 14.61 -10.80
CA GLU A 43 0.38 15.58 -10.72
C GLU A 43 0.05 15.87 -9.26
N ILE A 44 -0.24 17.13 -8.94
CA ILE A 44 -0.57 17.53 -7.58
C ILE A 44 -1.85 18.35 -7.63
N HIS A 45 -2.86 17.91 -6.90
CA HIS A 45 -4.17 18.53 -6.81
C HIS A 45 -4.53 18.79 -5.34
N GLY A 46 -5.35 19.80 -5.10
CA GLY A 46 -5.78 20.16 -3.74
C GLY A 46 -4.67 20.76 -2.87
N GLN A 47 -3.53 21.12 -3.46
CA GLN A 47 -2.40 21.76 -2.77
C GLN A 47 -2.79 23.03 -2.00
N ASP A 48 -3.86 23.72 -2.41
CA ASP A 48 -4.35 24.91 -1.73
C ASP A 48 -5.01 24.60 -0.38
N HIS A 49 -5.56 23.40 -0.19
CA HIS A 49 -6.02 22.94 1.13
C HIS A 49 -4.84 22.82 2.09
N LEU A 50 -3.75 22.20 1.64
CA LEU A 50 -2.54 22.03 2.45
C LEU A 50 -1.85 23.39 2.70
N ARG A 51 -1.71 24.25 1.67
CA ARG A 51 -1.16 25.60 1.83
C ARG A 51 -1.98 26.47 2.80
N ARG A 52 -3.33 26.38 2.76
CA ARG A 52 -4.19 27.07 3.73
C ARG A 52 -3.93 26.60 5.15
N ALA A 53 -4.01 25.29 5.39
CA ALA A 53 -3.76 24.73 6.73
C ALA A 53 -2.35 25.07 7.27
N LEU A 54 -1.33 25.13 6.40
CA LEU A 54 0.02 25.57 6.76
C LEU A 54 0.05 27.05 7.16
N ARG A 55 -0.62 27.94 6.41
CA ARG A 55 -0.72 29.37 6.74
C ARG A 55 -1.50 29.62 8.02
N ASP A 56 -2.53 28.81 8.28
CA ASP A 56 -3.36 28.88 9.49
C ASP A 56 -2.64 28.31 10.73
N GLY A 57 -1.39 27.86 10.57
CA GLY A 57 -0.55 27.35 11.65
C GLY A 57 -1.03 26.02 12.23
N CYS A 58 -1.87 25.26 11.51
CA CYS A 58 -2.39 23.99 11.99
C CYS A 58 -1.27 22.94 12.15
N GLY A 59 -1.44 22.02 13.10
CA GLY A 59 -0.73 20.74 13.09
C GLY A 59 -1.40 19.79 12.12
N ILE A 60 -0.67 19.38 11.08
CA ILE A 60 -1.25 18.67 9.92
C ILE A 60 -0.80 17.23 9.90
N LEU A 61 -1.76 16.31 9.98
CA LEU A 61 -1.55 14.88 9.76
C LEU A 61 -2.07 14.50 8.37
N ILE A 62 -1.17 14.16 7.45
CA ILE A 62 -1.53 13.67 6.11
C ILE A 62 -1.71 12.15 6.19
N THR A 63 -2.87 11.65 5.75
CA THR A 63 -3.23 10.22 5.78
C THR A 63 -3.49 9.70 4.36
N PRO A 64 -2.43 9.27 3.65
CA PRO A 64 -2.53 8.75 2.29
C PRO A 64 -2.88 7.25 2.23
N ASN A 65 -3.48 6.77 1.13
CA ASN A 65 -3.43 5.34 0.77
C ASN A 65 -2.00 4.90 0.42
N HIS A 66 -1.74 3.59 0.35
CA HIS A 66 -0.40 3.04 0.15
C HIS A 66 -0.29 2.08 -1.06
N PRO A 67 -0.48 2.56 -2.30
CA PRO A 67 -0.51 1.70 -3.49
C PRO A 67 0.85 1.12 -3.89
N SER A 68 1.97 1.75 -3.53
CA SER A 68 3.29 1.33 -4.03
C SER A 68 4.46 1.73 -3.13
N HIS A 69 5.59 1.06 -3.28
CA HIS A 69 6.87 1.54 -2.72
C HIS A 69 7.34 2.88 -3.32
N ALA A 70 6.74 3.34 -4.42
CA ALA A 70 7.04 4.65 -5.03
C ALA A 70 6.36 5.84 -4.30
N ASP A 71 5.44 5.59 -3.36
CA ASP A 71 4.56 6.59 -2.76
C ASP A 71 5.30 7.74 -2.08
N SER A 72 6.41 7.43 -1.38
CA SER A 72 7.23 8.45 -0.72
C SER A 72 7.80 9.45 -1.73
N TYR A 73 8.15 9.02 -2.95
CA TYR A 73 8.67 9.92 -3.98
C TYR A 73 7.59 10.90 -4.45
N LEU A 74 6.35 10.43 -4.62
CA LEU A 74 5.21 11.29 -4.98
C LEU A 74 4.99 12.38 -3.93
N LEU A 75 5.00 12.01 -2.65
CA LEU A 75 4.82 12.95 -1.55
C LEU A 75 6.02 13.90 -1.38
N TYR A 76 7.24 13.45 -1.65
CA TYR A 76 8.41 14.32 -1.65
C TYR A 76 8.37 15.35 -2.77
N GLU A 77 7.93 14.96 -3.97
CA GLU A 77 7.72 15.91 -5.06
C GLU A 77 6.59 16.90 -4.71
N ALA A 78 5.50 16.42 -4.09
CA ALA A 78 4.44 17.29 -3.60
C ALA A 78 4.94 18.30 -2.56
N ALA A 79 5.76 17.86 -1.60
CA ALA A 79 6.37 18.71 -0.59
C ALA A 79 7.22 19.82 -1.24
N ASP A 80 8.07 19.45 -2.21
CA ASP A 80 8.92 20.39 -2.96
C ASP A 80 8.09 21.48 -3.66
N ARG A 81 7.00 21.11 -4.36
CA ARG A 81 6.16 22.06 -5.10
C ARG A 81 5.30 22.94 -4.19
N ILE A 82 4.97 22.43 -3.01
CA ILE A 82 4.25 23.20 -1.98
C ILE A 82 5.20 24.15 -1.24
N GLY A 83 6.51 23.87 -1.24
CA GLY A 83 7.51 24.63 -0.52
C GLY A 83 7.61 24.24 0.96
N SER A 84 7.10 23.07 1.32
CA SER A 84 7.15 22.51 2.68
C SER A 84 8.03 21.26 2.74
N LEU A 85 8.31 20.78 3.94
CA LEU A 85 8.95 19.49 4.18
C LEU A 85 7.97 18.61 4.95
N PHE A 86 8.10 17.29 4.87
CA PHE A 86 7.23 16.35 5.58
C PHE A 86 8.04 15.43 6.50
N TYR A 87 7.46 15.09 7.64
CA TYR A 87 7.88 13.97 8.46
C TYR A 87 7.15 12.69 8.02
N PHE A 88 7.80 11.53 8.15
CA PHE A 88 7.21 10.25 7.77
C PHE A 88 7.37 9.25 8.90
N MET A 89 6.26 8.66 9.33
CA MET A 89 6.32 7.49 10.20
C MET A 89 6.59 6.24 9.35
N THR A 90 7.72 5.58 9.58
CA THR A 90 8.20 4.45 8.76
C THR A 90 8.45 3.22 9.62
N ALA A 91 8.10 2.02 9.14
CA ALA A 91 8.36 0.78 9.84
C ALA A 91 9.87 0.62 10.15
N TRP A 92 10.21 0.19 11.38
CA TRP A 92 11.61 0.04 11.78
C TRP A 92 12.40 -0.93 10.89
N GLN A 93 11.72 -1.92 10.28
CA GLN A 93 12.33 -2.89 9.39
C GLN A 93 12.99 -2.22 8.17
N VAL A 94 12.41 -1.12 7.66
CA VAL A 94 13.02 -0.34 6.57
C VAL A 94 14.39 0.16 7.01
N PHE A 95 14.49 0.77 8.20
CA PHE A 95 15.79 1.20 8.73
C PHE A 95 16.74 0.04 8.97
N ALA A 96 16.27 -1.05 9.59
CA ALA A 96 17.13 -2.18 9.92
C ALA A 96 17.69 -2.89 8.68
N MET A 97 16.92 -2.96 7.59
CA MET A 97 17.33 -3.58 6.34
C MET A 97 18.17 -2.65 5.45
N SER A 98 18.05 -1.34 5.60
CA SER A 98 18.86 -0.37 4.85
C SER A 98 20.33 -0.31 5.35
N PRO A 99 21.31 -0.03 4.48
CA PRO A 99 22.68 0.30 4.88
C PRO A 99 22.74 1.63 5.66
N TRP A 100 23.84 1.86 6.38
CA TRP A 100 23.96 2.99 7.32
C TRP A 100 23.76 4.37 6.68
N TRP A 101 24.21 4.58 5.44
CA TRP A 101 24.09 5.85 4.72
C TRP A 101 22.64 6.12 4.31
N GLU A 102 21.90 5.08 3.95
CA GLU A 102 20.48 5.17 3.61
C GLU A 102 19.64 5.44 4.86
N ARG A 103 19.96 4.80 5.99
CA ARG A 103 19.35 5.13 7.29
C ARG A 103 19.53 6.61 7.64
N LEU A 104 20.75 7.12 7.48
CA LEU A 104 21.06 8.53 7.73
C LEU A 104 20.27 9.44 6.79
N SER A 105 20.18 9.06 5.50
CA SER A 105 19.36 9.77 4.51
C SER A 105 17.89 9.79 4.90
N LEU A 106 17.30 8.65 5.28
CA LEU A 106 15.91 8.55 5.73
C LEU A 106 15.62 9.49 6.90
N GLN A 107 16.48 9.48 7.93
CA GLN A 107 16.30 10.37 9.09
C GLN A 107 16.35 11.86 8.69
N HIS A 108 17.27 12.24 7.80
CA HIS A 108 17.37 13.61 7.32
C HIS A 108 16.24 14.05 6.38
N HIS A 109 15.56 13.09 5.76
CA HIS A 109 14.32 13.31 5.01
C HIS A 109 13.06 13.25 5.89
N GLY A 110 13.22 13.29 7.22
CA GLY A 110 12.12 13.37 8.17
C GLY A 110 11.50 12.03 8.57
N CYS A 111 12.07 10.90 8.12
CA CYS A 111 11.58 9.60 8.51
C CYS A 111 11.98 9.26 9.95
N PHE A 112 11.08 8.64 10.70
CA PHE A 112 11.37 8.04 11.99
C PHE A 112 10.73 6.66 12.13
N SER A 113 11.37 5.81 12.92
CA SER A 113 10.97 4.41 13.07
C SER A 113 9.76 4.24 13.98
N VAL A 114 8.86 3.32 13.62
CA VAL A 114 7.78 2.81 14.48
C VAL A 114 7.82 1.28 14.54
N ASP A 115 7.57 0.73 15.73
CA ASP A 115 7.19 -0.67 15.89
C ASP A 115 5.68 -0.89 15.68
N ARG A 116 5.32 -1.40 14.50
CA ARG A 116 3.93 -1.67 14.08
C ARG A 116 3.33 -2.90 14.76
N ASP A 117 4.19 -3.79 15.24
CA ASP A 117 3.84 -5.07 15.87
C ASP A 117 3.98 -4.97 17.39
N GLY A 118 4.29 -3.80 17.95
CA GLY A 118 4.46 -3.55 19.37
C GLY A 118 3.63 -2.38 19.89
N SER A 119 3.78 -2.06 21.18
CA SER A 119 3.25 -0.82 21.77
C SER A 119 4.35 0.23 21.79
N ASP A 120 4.61 0.88 20.67
CA ASP A 120 5.65 1.92 20.56
C ASP A 120 5.17 3.27 21.10
N LEU A 121 5.18 3.39 22.43
CA LEU A 121 4.78 4.61 23.12
C LEU A 121 5.67 5.81 22.76
N GLU A 122 6.93 5.60 22.37
CA GLU A 122 7.82 6.71 22.02
C GLU A 122 7.62 7.18 20.59
N ALA A 123 7.40 6.29 19.61
CA ALA A 123 7.00 6.72 18.27
C ALA A 123 5.66 7.47 18.32
N LEU A 124 4.73 7.03 19.16
CA LEU A 124 3.48 7.76 19.42
C LEU A 124 3.75 9.15 20.03
N ARG A 125 4.62 9.25 21.05
CA ARG A 125 5.01 10.54 21.65
C ARG A 125 5.65 11.45 20.61
N THR A 126 6.60 10.95 19.83
CA THR A 126 7.28 11.68 18.75
C THR A 126 6.27 12.22 17.75
N ALA A 127 5.33 11.38 17.29
CA ALA A 127 4.29 11.81 16.35
C ALA A 127 3.38 12.90 16.93
N VAL A 128 2.98 12.77 18.20
CA VAL A 128 2.21 13.79 18.91
C VAL A 128 3.02 15.09 19.06
N ASP A 129 4.28 15.01 19.45
CA ASP A 129 5.18 16.17 19.62
C ASP A 129 5.38 16.92 18.30
N LEU A 130 5.55 16.20 17.19
CA LEU A 130 5.64 16.78 15.85
C LEU A 130 4.35 17.52 15.47
N LEU A 131 3.18 16.90 15.66
CA LEU A 131 1.90 17.55 15.37
C LEU A 131 1.63 18.76 16.27
N VAL A 132 2.09 18.75 17.52
CA VAL A 132 1.90 19.87 18.46
C VAL A 132 2.87 21.01 18.19
N GLY A 133 4.14 20.72 17.87
CA GLY A 133 5.22 21.71 17.89
C GLY A 133 5.91 22.00 16.57
N ALA A 134 5.94 21.07 15.61
CA ALA A 134 6.70 21.25 14.36
C ALA A 134 5.84 21.93 13.27
N PRO A 135 6.36 22.92 12.53
CA PRO A 135 5.59 23.56 11.46
C PRO A 135 5.32 22.62 10.27
N GLU A 136 6.14 21.60 10.09
CA GLU A 136 6.02 20.64 9.00
C GLU A 136 4.93 19.58 9.23
N PRO A 137 4.17 19.19 8.18
CA PRO A 137 3.20 18.10 8.25
C PRO A 137 3.84 16.74 8.58
N LEU A 138 3.07 15.89 9.26
CA LEU A 138 3.39 14.50 9.48
C LEU A 138 2.58 13.61 8.54
N VAL A 139 3.23 12.66 7.87
CA VAL A 139 2.60 11.63 7.03
C VAL A 139 2.56 10.30 7.78
N ILE A 140 1.38 9.70 7.86
CA ILE A 140 1.17 8.33 8.34
C ILE A 140 0.26 7.60 7.35
N PHE A 141 0.76 6.52 6.75
CA PHE A 141 -0.03 5.60 5.92
C PHE A 141 -0.90 4.72 6.83
N PRO A 142 -2.21 4.97 6.93
CA PRO A 142 -3.08 4.28 7.88
C PRO A 142 -3.41 2.85 7.44
N GLU A 143 -3.23 2.45 6.18
CA GLU A 143 -3.32 1.04 5.74
C GLU A 143 -2.28 0.15 6.45
N GLY A 144 -1.09 0.73 6.69
CA GLY A 144 -0.03 0.12 7.46
C GLY A 144 0.87 -0.86 6.70
N ASP A 145 0.49 -1.32 5.51
CA ASP A 145 1.29 -2.15 4.59
C ASP A 145 1.01 -1.75 3.13
N VAL A 146 1.89 -2.14 2.19
CA VAL A 146 1.67 -1.95 0.75
C VAL A 146 0.87 -3.11 0.21
N TYR A 147 -0.38 -2.85 -0.15
CA TYR A 147 -1.30 -3.86 -0.68
C TYR A 147 -1.40 -3.82 -2.20
N HIS A 148 -0.52 -3.13 -2.95
CA HIS A 148 -0.59 -2.95 -4.42
C HIS A 148 -2.03 -2.83 -4.95
N GLN A 149 -2.73 -1.78 -4.54
CA GLN A 149 -4.06 -1.42 -5.03
C GLN A 149 -4.08 0.08 -5.30
N ASN A 150 -4.11 0.49 -6.57
CA ASN A 150 -4.17 1.91 -6.93
C ASN A 150 -5.58 2.50 -6.79
N ASP A 151 -6.61 1.68 -7.00
CA ASP A 151 -8.01 2.16 -7.08
C ASP A 151 -8.84 1.94 -5.81
N ARG A 152 -8.37 1.08 -4.88
CA ARG A 152 -9.14 0.67 -3.70
C ARG A 152 -8.27 0.82 -2.45
N VAL A 153 -8.79 1.49 -1.43
CA VAL A 153 -8.14 1.52 -0.12
C VAL A 153 -8.43 0.26 0.67
N THR A 154 -7.46 -0.21 1.44
CA THR A 154 -7.72 -1.25 2.45
C THR A 154 -8.21 -0.64 3.77
N VAL A 155 -8.57 -1.50 4.72
CA VAL A 155 -9.08 -1.05 6.03
C VAL A 155 -8.02 -0.24 6.76
N PHE A 156 -8.34 1.01 7.10
CA PHE A 156 -7.43 1.89 7.82
C PHE A 156 -7.29 1.48 9.29
N ARG A 157 -6.07 1.55 9.80
CA ARG A 157 -5.74 1.34 11.21
C ARG A 157 -5.97 2.62 12.01
N GLU A 158 -6.53 2.48 13.20
CA GLU A 158 -6.90 3.63 14.06
C GLU A 158 -5.72 4.42 14.64
N GLY A 159 -4.48 3.94 14.47
CA GLY A 159 -3.27 4.56 15.05
C GLY A 159 -3.11 6.03 14.67
N ALA A 160 -3.32 6.37 13.40
CA ALA A 160 -3.23 7.74 12.90
C ALA A 160 -4.26 8.67 13.57
N ALA A 161 -5.52 8.24 13.63
CA ALA A 161 -6.60 8.99 14.28
C ALA A 161 -6.34 9.20 15.78
N ARG A 162 -5.86 8.17 16.48
CA ARG A 162 -5.49 8.27 17.90
C ARG A 162 -4.34 9.24 18.15
N ILE A 163 -3.34 9.27 17.27
CA ILE A 163 -2.25 10.25 17.33
C ILE A 163 -2.80 11.67 17.18
N ALA A 164 -3.68 11.90 16.20
CA ALA A 164 -4.29 13.21 15.97
C ALA A 164 -5.13 13.68 17.16
N LEU A 165 -5.93 12.80 17.76
CA LEU A 165 -6.75 13.13 18.95
C LEU A 165 -5.89 13.46 20.17
N LYS A 166 -4.81 12.69 20.40
CA LYS A 166 -3.86 12.98 21.47
C LYS A 166 -3.13 14.30 21.25
N ALA A 167 -2.77 14.61 20.00
CA ALA A 167 -2.20 15.90 19.64
C ALA A 167 -3.20 17.04 19.86
N ALA A 168 -4.47 16.87 19.48
CA ALA A 168 -5.51 17.88 19.70
C ALA A 168 -5.75 18.15 21.19
N ARG A 169 -5.71 17.11 22.04
CA ARG A 169 -5.85 17.26 23.50
C ARG A 169 -4.67 17.98 24.15
N ARG A 170 -3.45 17.79 23.63
CA ARG A 170 -2.22 18.41 24.16
C ARG A 170 -1.92 19.77 23.50
N GLY A 171 -2.50 20.02 22.34
CA GLY A 171 -2.09 21.05 21.40
C GLY A 171 -2.45 22.46 21.84
N ARG A 172 -1.59 23.41 21.47
CA ARG A 172 -1.81 24.86 21.61
C ARG A 172 -2.27 25.50 20.29
N ARG A 173 -2.50 24.68 19.26
CA ARG A 173 -2.89 25.06 17.89
C ARG A 173 -3.88 24.04 17.32
N PRO A 174 -4.70 24.39 16.32
CA PRO A 174 -5.64 23.47 15.70
C PRO A 174 -4.93 22.27 15.06
N ILE A 175 -5.48 21.06 15.24
CA ILE A 175 -4.99 19.84 14.58
C ILE A 175 -5.98 19.45 13.48
N VAL A 176 -5.46 19.15 12.30
CA VAL A 176 -6.25 18.71 11.15
C VAL A 176 -5.69 17.42 10.55
N CYS A 177 -6.58 16.52 10.16
CA CYS A 177 -6.24 15.35 9.35
C CYS A 177 -6.55 15.64 7.88
N MET A 178 -5.54 15.54 7.02
CA MET A 178 -5.68 15.72 5.59
C MET A 178 -5.80 14.35 4.90
N PRO A 179 -6.99 13.99 4.38
CA PRO A 179 -7.10 12.82 3.51
C PRO A 179 -6.28 13.08 2.25
N CYS A 180 -5.50 12.08 1.83
CA CYS A 180 -4.64 12.17 0.66
C CYS A 180 -4.84 10.92 -0.20
N ALA A 181 -4.96 11.08 -1.51
CA ALA A 181 -4.97 9.96 -2.44
C ALA A 181 -3.70 9.99 -3.28
N LEU A 182 -3.08 8.83 -3.43
CA LEU A 182 -1.95 8.51 -4.25
C LEU A 182 -2.39 7.51 -5.31
N ARG A 183 -2.00 7.74 -6.55
CA ARG A 183 -2.32 6.85 -7.67
C ARG A 183 -1.18 6.87 -8.67
N LEU A 184 -0.87 5.70 -9.22
CA LEU A 184 0.05 5.52 -10.34
C LEU A 184 -0.72 4.98 -11.55
N TRP A 185 -0.29 5.35 -12.76
CA TRP A 185 -0.84 4.80 -14.01
C TRP A 185 0.23 4.75 -15.09
N TYR A 186 0.04 3.84 -16.04
CA TYR A 186 1.02 3.61 -17.10
C TYR A 186 0.89 4.67 -18.20
N VAL A 187 2.05 5.07 -18.72
CA VAL A 187 2.20 5.93 -19.91
C VAL A 187 2.69 5.11 -21.08
N THR A 188 3.58 4.15 -20.80
CA THR A 188 4.01 3.14 -21.76
C THR A 188 3.27 1.85 -21.47
N ASP A 189 2.68 1.24 -22.49
CA ASP A 189 1.98 -0.05 -22.39
C ASP A 189 2.92 -1.16 -21.87
N PRO A 190 2.69 -1.71 -20.67
CA PRO A 190 3.48 -2.78 -20.10
C PRO A 190 3.05 -4.19 -20.55
N THR A 191 2.03 -4.33 -21.42
CA THR A 191 1.36 -5.61 -21.72
C THR A 191 2.32 -6.74 -22.04
N GLY A 192 3.32 -6.56 -22.92
CA GLY A 192 4.28 -7.62 -23.24
C GLY A 192 5.07 -8.12 -22.02
N GLN A 193 5.49 -7.21 -21.13
CA GLN A 193 6.18 -7.58 -19.88
C GLN A 193 5.27 -8.32 -18.90
N LEU A 194 3.97 -8.03 -18.93
CA LEU A 194 2.95 -8.70 -18.12
C LEU A 194 2.62 -10.09 -18.67
N GLU A 195 2.56 -10.26 -19.99
CA GLU A 195 2.37 -11.55 -20.65
C GLU A 195 3.53 -12.51 -20.37
N ASP A 196 4.76 -12.00 -20.40
CA ASP A 196 5.97 -12.76 -20.04
C ASP A 196 5.93 -13.20 -18.58
N LEU A 197 5.56 -12.30 -17.66
CA LEU A 197 5.41 -12.64 -16.25
C LEU A 197 4.32 -13.70 -16.05
N MET A 198 3.14 -13.51 -16.66
CA MET A 198 2.06 -14.50 -16.58
C MET A 198 2.51 -15.86 -17.11
N ALA A 199 3.31 -15.91 -18.18
CA ALA A 199 3.88 -17.15 -18.69
C ALA A 199 4.91 -17.78 -17.74
N ARG A 200 5.68 -17.00 -16.98
CA ARG A 200 6.56 -17.52 -15.90
C ARG A 200 5.75 -18.10 -14.76
N LEU A 201 4.70 -17.40 -14.32
CA LEU A 201 3.78 -17.86 -13.28
C LEU A 201 3.12 -19.19 -13.69
N GLU A 202 2.54 -19.27 -14.89
CA GLU A 202 1.93 -20.51 -15.39
C GLU A 202 2.92 -21.69 -15.39
N ARG A 203 4.17 -21.46 -15.85
CA ARG A 203 5.23 -22.48 -15.82
C ARG A 203 5.62 -22.92 -14.40
N ARG A 204 5.61 -21.99 -13.42
CA ARG A 204 5.91 -22.31 -12.01
C ARG A 204 4.93 -23.34 -11.43
N LEU A 205 3.68 -23.35 -11.89
CA LEU A 205 2.67 -24.36 -11.55
C LEU A 205 2.64 -25.56 -12.51
N GLY A 206 3.67 -25.74 -13.35
CA GLY A 206 3.73 -26.83 -14.33
C GLY A 206 2.72 -26.69 -15.49
N ARG A 207 2.12 -25.52 -15.68
CA ARG A 207 1.13 -25.29 -16.74
C ARG A 207 1.79 -24.75 -18.01
N ARG A 208 1.29 -25.16 -19.17
CA ARG A 208 1.69 -24.59 -20.46
C ARG A 208 1.11 -23.18 -20.61
N PRO A 209 1.92 -22.15 -20.92
CA PRO A 209 1.41 -20.80 -21.15
C PRO A 209 0.37 -20.75 -22.26
N ARG A 210 -0.64 -19.88 -22.10
CA ARG A 210 -1.74 -19.70 -23.05
C ARG A 210 -1.80 -18.25 -23.56
N PRO A 211 -0.85 -17.80 -24.41
CA PRO A 211 -0.85 -16.44 -24.93
C PRO A 211 -2.07 -16.15 -25.83
N ASP A 212 -2.76 -17.18 -26.28
CA ASP A 212 -4.04 -17.11 -27.01
C ASP A 212 -5.20 -16.52 -26.19
N ARG A 213 -5.04 -16.38 -24.87
CA ARG A 213 -6.10 -15.89 -23.98
C ARG A 213 -5.78 -14.51 -23.38
N PRO A 214 -6.79 -13.64 -23.19
CA PRO A 214 -6.61 -12.38 -22.48
C PRO A 214 -6.01 -12.55 -21.08
N LEU A 215 -5.15 -11.62 -20.68
CA LEU A 215 -4.44 -11.65 -19.39
C LEU A 215 -5.37 -11.83 -18.19
N HIS A 216 -6.47 -11.08 -18.11
CA HIS A 216 -7.41 -11.17 -16.98
C HIS A 216 -7.98 -12.59 -16.79
N ARG A 217 -8.31 -13.30 -17.87
CA ARG A 217 -8.77 -14.71 -17.80
C ARG A 217 -7.67 -15.66 -17.37
N ARG A 218 -6.42 -15.42 -17.81
CA ARG A 218 -5.26 -16.21 -17.39
C ARG A 218 -5.01 -16.02 -15.89
N ILE A 219 -5.10 -14.79 -15.39
CA ILE A 219 -4.97 -14.44 -13.97
C ILE A 219 -6.05 -15.12 -13.13
N ALA A 220 -7.33 -14.99 -13.51
CA ALA A 220 -8.43 -15.62 -12.78
C ALA A 220 -8.24 -17.14 -12.67
N ARG A 221 -7.95 -17.81 -13.79
CA ARG A 221 -7.67 -19.27 -13.80
C ARG A 221 -6.46 -19.63 -12.94
N PHE A 222 -5.41 -18.81 -12.99
CA PHE A 222 -4.21 -19.01 -12.17
C PHE A 222 -4.54 -18.89 -10.68
N ALA A 223 -5.24 -17.84 -10.28
CA ALA A 223 -5.68 -17.61 -8.91
C ALA A 223 -6.52 -18.77 -8.37
N HIS A 224 -7.51 -19.25 -9.14
CA HIS A 224 -8.28 -20.44 -8.77
C HIS A 224 -7.40 -21.68 -8.57
N THR A 225 -6.37 -21.86 -9.41
CA THR A 225 -5.45 -23.01 -9.28
C THR A 225 -4.63 -22.92 -7.99
N VAL A 226 -4.09 -21.73 -7.70
CA VAL A 226 -3.34 -21.49 -6.47
C VAL A 226 -4.24 -21.71 -5.26
N LEU A 227 -5.47 -21.20 -5.27
CA LEU A 227 -6.40 -21.38 -4.17
C LEU A 227 -6.70 -22.86 -3.88
N VAL A 228 -6.96 -23.65 -4.92
CA VAL A 228 -7.16 -25.12 -4.78
C VAL A 228 -5.95 -25.79 -4.15
N LEU A 229 -4.73 -25.44 -4.57
CA LEU A 229 -3.51 -26.03 -3.99
C LEU A 229 -3.39 -25.67 -2.50
N LEU A 230 -3.70 -24.43 -2.13
CA LEU A 230 -3.65 -23.98 -0.74
C LEU A 230 -4.74 -24.62 0.14
N GLU A 231 -5.93 -24.87 -0.42
CA GLU A 231 -6.99 -25.61 0.26
C GLU A 231 -6.58 -27.08 0.50
N LEU A 232 -5.99 -27.74 -0.50
CA LEU A 232 -5.49 -29.11 -0.39
C LEU A 232 -4.34 -29.23 0.63
N GLU A 233 -3.42 -28.26 0.67
CA GLU A 233 -2.36 -28.18 1.70
C GLU A 233 -2.92 -28.11 3.14
N ARG A 234 -4.21 -27.81 3.30
CA ARG A 234 -4.90 -27.63 4.57
C ARG A 234 -6.00 -28.66 4.83
N ASP A 235 -6.08 -29.70 4.00
CA ASP A 235 -7.13 -30.72 4.05
C ASP A 235 -8.55 -30.10 4.04
N LEU A 236 -8.70 -28.93 3.41
CA LEU A 236 -10.00 -28.30 3.23
C LEU A 236 -10.71 -28.91 2.01
N PRO A 237 -12.04 -29.05 2.04
CA PRO A 237 -12.78 -29.51 0.88
C PRO A 237 -12.60 -28.51 -0.26
N VAL A 238 -12.18 -29.01 -1.43
CA VAL A 238 -12.16 -28.20 -2.65
C VAL A 238 -13.61 -27.98 -3.07
N ALA A 239 -14.15 -26.83 -2.68
CA ALA A 239 -15.54 -26.48 -2.94
C ALA A 239 -15.70 -25.84 -4.32
N ASP A 240 -16.80 -26.19 -4.99
CA ASP A 240 -17.38 -25.34 -6.02
C ASP A 240 -18.03 -24.13 -5.34
N GLY A 241 -17.77 -22.93 -5.83
CA GLY A 241 -18.29 -21.71 -5.21
C GLY A 241 -17.54 -20.45 -5.62
N ASP A 242 -18.01 -19.33 -5.08
CA ASP A 242 -17.42 -18.02 -5.31
C ASP A 242 -15.98 -17.95 -4.78
N PHE A 243 -15.08 -17.37 -5.59
CA PHE A 243 -13.65 -17.29 -5.27
C PHE A 243 -13.40 -16.53 -3.98
N THR A 244 -14.11 -15.41 -3.77
CA THR A 244 -13.93 -14.55 -2.60
C THR A 244 -14.39 -15.25 -1.32
N GLN A 245 -15.51 -15.97 -1.36
CA GLN A 245 -15.99 -16.79 -0.24
C GLN A 245 -14.98 -17.89 0.14
N ARG A 246 -14.45 -18.60 -0.85
CA ARG A 246 -13.44 -19.64 -0.63
C ARG A 246 -12.14 -19.09 -0.06
N LEU A 247 -11.68 -17.96 -0.60
CA LEU A 247 -10.49 -17.26 -0.10
C LEU A 247 -10.67 -16.83 1.36
N HIS A 248 -11.84 -16.29 1.72
CA HIS A 248 -12.16 -15.94 3.10
C HIS A 248 -12.20 -17.16 4.02
N ALA A 249 -12.82 -18.27 3.58
CA ALA A 249 -12.84 -19.52 4.34
C ALA A 249 -11.43 -20.06 4.60
N LEU A 250 -10.54 -20.00 3.60
CA LEU A 250 -9.13 -20.34 3.77
C LEU A 250 -8.45 -19.42 4.79
N GLN A 251 -8.62 -18.10 4.69
CA GLN A 251 -8.06 -17.15 5.67
C GLN A 251 -8.48 -17.49 7.11
N GLU A 252 -9.77 -17.78 7.33
CA GLU A 252 -10.31 -18.17 8.64
C GLU A 252 -9.74 -19.52 9.12
N ALA A 253 -9.64 -20.51 8.23
CA ALA A 253 -9.09 -21.82 8.55
C ALA A 253 -7.63 -21.74 9.02
N ILE A 254 -6.86 -20.76 8.51
CA ILE A 254 -5.49 -20.51 8.95
C ILE A 254 -5.46 -19.71 10.27
N LEU A 255 -6.27 -18.65 10.36
CA LEU A 255 -6.20 -17.69 11.46
C LEU A 255 -6.84 -18.20 12.76
N HIS A 256 -7.99 -18.86 12.67
CA HIS A 256 -8.77 -19.28 13.84
C HIS A 256 -8.05 -20.27 14.77
N PRO A 257 -7.30 -21.28 14.28
CA PRO A 257 -6.48 -22.13 15.14
C PRO A 257 -5.43 -21.34 15.94
N LEU A 258 -4.79 -20.33 15.31
CA LEU A 258 -3.80 -19.49 15.98
C LEU A 258 -4.45 -18.57 17.01
N GLU A 259 -5.63 -18.01 16.71
CA GLU A 259 -6.39 -17.22 17.67
C GLU A 259 -6.74 -18.03 18.92
N ARG A 260 -7.24 -19.25 18.74
CA ARG A 260 -7.51 -20.17 19.86
C ARG A 260 -6.24 -20.50 20.64
N HIS A 261 -5.15 -20.83 19.95
CA HIS A 261 -3.87 -21.17 20.57
C HIS A 261 -3.33 -20.03 21.46
N TYR A 262 -3.47 -18.78 21.03
CA TYR A 262 -3.02 -17.61 21.77
C TYR A 262 -4.11 -16.93 22.62
N GLY A 263 -5.30 -17.52 22.74
CA GLY A 263 -6.43 -16.97 23.50
C GLY A 263 -6.82 -15.56 23.05
N VAL A 264 -6.93 -15.34 21.73
CA VAL A 264 -7.38 -14.09 21.12
C VAL A 264 -8.83 -14.26 20.70
N THR A 265 -9.70 -13.36 21.16
CA THR A 265 -11.08 -13.28 20.66
C THR A 265 -11.09 -12.60 19.30
N PRO A 266 -11.70 -13.19 18.26
CA PRO A 266 -11.83 -12.57 16.95
C PRO A 266 -12.58 -11.24 17.05
N ALA A 267 -11.93 -10.14 16.68
CA ALA A 267 -12.55 -8.82 16.67
C ALA A 267 -11.91 -7.91 15.62
N GLY A 268 -12.74 -7.27 14.80
CA GLY A 268 -12.30 -6.40 13.71
C GLY A 268 -11.90 -7.16 12.44
N SER A 269 -11.22 -6.44 11.54
CA SER A 269 -10.76 -6.94 10.24
C SER A 269 -9.64 -7.99 10.36
N ILE A 270 -9.44 -8.77 9.30
CA ILE A 270 -8.36 -9.78 9.21
C ILE A 270 -6.98 -9.19 9.57
N PRO A 271 -6.53 -8.04 9.03
CA PRO A 271 -5.25 -7.45 9.43
C PRO A 271 -5.15 -7.09 10.92
N GLN A 272 -6.23 -6.62 11.53
CA GLN A 272 -6.28 -6.28 12.96
C GLN A 272 -6.17 -7.53 13.84
N ARG A 273 -6.88 -8.61 13.46
CA ARG A 273 -6.81 -9.91 14.12
C ARG A 273 -5.42 -10.52 14.01
N VAL A 274 -4.85 -10.55 12.80
CA VAL A 274 -3.47 -11.01 12.55
C VAL A 274 -2.47 -10.24 13.40
N ASN A 275 -2.53 -8.91 13.46
CA ASN A 275 -1.61 -8.12 14.29
C ASN A 275 -1.77 -8.45 15.79
N THR A 276 -3.00 -8.72 16.25
CA THR A 276 -3.24 -9.11 17.65
C THR A 276 -2.64 -10.47 17.98
N VAL A 277 -2.76 -11.46 17.10
CA VAL A 277 -2.11 -12.77 17.28
C VAL A 277 -0.59 -12.65 17.17
N ARG A 278 -0.09 -11.93 16.15
CA ARG A 278 1.34 -11.68 15.93
C ARG A 278 2.03 -11.12 17.17
N ARG A 279 1.43 -10.11 17.80
CA ARG A 279 1.89 -9.54 19.08
C ARG A 279 2.08 -10.60 20.17
N LYS A 280 1.12 -11.50 20.31
CA LYS A 280 1.20 -12.58 21.31
C LYS A 280 2.28 -13.61 20.93
N VAL A 281 2.44 -13.91 19.64
CA VAL A 281 3.49 -14.82 19.15
C VAL A 281 4.88 -14.25 19.44
N ILE A 282 5.16 -13.00 19.05
CA ILE A 282 6.44 -12.32 19.28
C ILE A 282 6.74 -12.29 20.78
N ARG A 283 5.77 -11.85 21.60
CA ARG A 283 5.93 -11.81 23.06
C ARG A 283 6.21 -13.18 23.65
N ALA A 284 5.59 -14.24 23.14
CA ALA A 284 5.86 -15.60 23.61
C ALA A 284 7.28 -16.05 23.22
N MET A 285 7.74 -15.75 21.99
CA MET A 285 9.08 -16.11 21.51
C MET A 285 10.22 -15.40 22.27
N GLU A 286 9.96 -14.18 22.73
CA GLU A 286 10.93 -13.35 23.45
C GLU A 286 11.03 -13.67 24.96
N ARG A 287 10.20 -14.57 25.49
CA ARG A 287 10.28 -14.98 26.91
C ARG A 287 11.58 -15.75 27.20
N PRO A 288 12.30 -15.46 28.29
CA PRO A 288 13.57 -16.12 28.64
C PRO A 288 13.48 -17.65 28.71
N GLU A 289 12.37 -18.18 29.21
CA GLU A 289 12.09 -19.61 29.36
C GLU A 289 11.78 -20.34 28.05
N THR A 290 11.62 -19.62 26.94
CA THR A 290 11.28 -20.23 25.66
C THR A 290 12.45 -21.04 25.13
N THR A 291 12.21 -22.33 24.86
CA THR A 291 13.21 -23.21 24.26
C THR A 291 13.45 -22.88 22.78
N ALA A 292 14.54 -23.39 22.21
CA ALA A 292 14.77 -23.29 20.77
C ALA A 292 13.63 -23.93 19.95
N GLY A 293 13.05 -25.03 20.46
CA GLY A 293 11.87 -25.67 19.86
C GLY A 293 10.65 -24.75 19.89
N GLY A 294 10.37 -24.11 21.02
CA GLY A 294 9.29 -23.12 21.16
C GLY A 294 9.45 -21.93 20.20
N ARG A 295 10.68 -21.42 20.03
CA ARG A 295 10.96 -20.36 19.05
C ARG A 295 10.70 -20.80 17.61
N ARG A 296 11.05 -22.04 17.24
CA ARG A 296 10.74 -22.59 15.90
C ARG A 296 9.24 -22.73 15.66
N VAL A 297 8.47 -23.14 16.67
CA VAL A 297 7.00 -23.18 16.58
C VAL A 297 6.44 -21.77 16.36
N GLY A 298 6.90 -20.80 17.16
CA GLY A 298 6.49 -19.40 17.01
C GLY A 298 6.82 -18.84 15.64
N GLN A 299 8.00 -19.13 15.08
CA GLN A 299 8.36 -18.72 13.72
C GLN A 299 7.37 -19.26 12.68
N ARG A 300 7.01 -20.55 12.77
CA ARG A 300 5.99 -21.12 11.87
C ARG A 300 4.64 -20.41 12.02
N HIS A 301 4.22 -20.08 13.23
CA HIS A 301 2.99 -19.31 13.44
C HIS A 301 3.08 -17.90 12.82
N LEU A 302 4.25 -17.25 12.84
CA LEU A 302 4.44 -15.97 12.15
C LEU A 302 4.36 -16.11 10.62
N ASP A 303 4.92 -17.20 10.07
CA ASP A 303 4.83 -17.50 8.64
C ASP A 303 3.37 -17.76 8.21
N GLU A 304 2.60 -18.47 9.04
CA GLU A 304 1.15 -18.68 8.85
C GLU A 304 0.37 -17.36 8.86
N LEU A 305 0.63 -16.49 9.84
CA LEU A 305 0.02 -15.17 9.92
C LEU A 305 0.39 -14.29 8.72
N PHE A 306 1.62 -14.41 8.21
CA PHE A 306 2.04 -13.72 7.00
C PHE A 306 1.26 -14.24 5.78
N ARG A 307 1.04 -15.56 5.67
CA ARG A 307 0.22 -16.15 4.60
C ARG A 307 -1.22 -15.64 4.63
N VAL A 308 -1.83 -15.46 5.81
CA VAL A 308 -3.17 -14.84 5.92
C VAL A 308 -3.19 -13.42 5.34
N ILE A 309 -2.16 -12.61 5.60
CA ILE A 309 -2.05 -11.26 5.05
C ILE A 309 -1.82 -11.28 3.53
N GLN A 310 -1.02 -12.24 3.02
CA GLN A 310 -0.88 -12.48 1.58
C GLN A 310 -2.24 -12.74 0.95
N LEU A 311 -3.02 -13.68 1.49
CA LEU A 311 -4.36 -13.98 0.99
C LEU A 311 -5.29 -12.77 1.06
N PHE A 312 -5.26 -12.01 2.15
CA PHE A 312 -6.05 -10.78 2.31
C PHE A 312 -5.73 -9.72 1.24
N SER A 313 -4.52 -9.73 0.70
CA SER A 313 -4.07 -8.74 -0.29
C SER A 313 -4.71 -8.94 -1.68
N TYR A 314 -5.41 -10.06 -1.90
CA TYR A 314 -6.15 -10.37 -3.11
C TYR A 314 -7.67 -10.25 -2.85
N PRO A 315 -8.35 -9.18 -3.31
CA PRO A 315 -9.79 -9.00 -3.06
C PRO A 315 -10.70 -10.01 -3.77
N GLY A 316 -10.16 -10.79 -4.71
CA GLY A 316 -10.91 -11.74 -5.53
C GLY A 316 -11.56 -11.10 -6.76
N ASP A 317 -12.32 -10.02 -6.56
CA ASP A 317 -13.08 -9.33 -7.60
C ASP A 317 -12.31 -8.22 -8.35
N TYR A 318 -11.11 -7.87 -7.88
CA TYR A 318 -10.44 -6.63 -8.27
C TYR A 318 -10.20 -6.48 -9.78
N VAL A 319 -9.69 -7.52 -10.43
CA VAL A 319 -9.46 -7.53 -11.88
C VAL A 319 -10.76 -7.79 -12.66
N ASP A 320 -11.67 -8.57 -12.09
CA ASP A 320 -12.92 -8.98 -12.74
C ASP A 320 -13.93 -7.83 -12.84
N GLU A 321 -14.03 -6.99 -11.81
CA GLU A 321 -14.82 -5.75 -11.84
C GLU A 321 -14.38 -4.82 -12.98
N ARG A 322 -13.06 -4.72 -13.18
CA ARG A 322 -12.46 -3.86 -14.20
C ARG A 322 -11.06 -4.35 -14.56
N ALA A 323 -10.93 -4.94 -15.74
CA ALA A 323 -9.65 -5.40 -16.26
C ALA A 323 -8.81 -4.26 -16.87
N SER A 324 -8.53 -3.19 -16.11
CA SER A 324 -7.57 -2.17 -16.54
C SER A 324 -6.14 -2.69 -16.48
N ILE A 325 -5.25 -2.07 -17.26
CA ILE A 325 -3.85 -2.45 -17.29
C ILE A 325 -3.17 -2.28 -15.93
N GLU A 326 -3.55 -1.25 -15.16
CA GLU A 326 -3.09 -1.02 -13.79
C GLU A 326 -3.48 -2.17 -12.85
N ARG A 327 -4.77 -2.54 -12.81
CA ARG A 327 -5.26 -3.61 -11.92
C ARG A 327 -4.66 -4.97 -12.27
N ILE A 328 -4.48 -5.24 -13.57
CA ILE A 328 -3.77 -6.42 -14.07
C ILE A 328 -2.32 -6.42 -13.60
N ALA A 329 -1.60 -5.31 -13.79
CA ALA A 329 -0.21 -5.18 -13.39
C ALA A 329 -0.04 -5.33 -11.88
N GLU A 330 -0.86 -4.66 -11.08
CA GLU A 330 -0.83 -4.77 -9.61
C GLU A 330 -1.05 -6.19 -9.11
N THR A 331 -1.99 -6.91 -9.73
CA THR A 331 -2.25 -8.32 -9.38
C THR A 331 -1.09 -9.21 -9.78
N LEU A 332 -0.50 -9.01 -10.95
CA LEU A 332 0.66 -9.76 -11.41
C LEU A 332 1.92 -9.44 -10.60
N ASP A 333 2.15 -8.18 -10.23
CA ASP A 333 3.25 -7.74 -9.38
C ASP A 333 3.19 -8.48 -8.03
N LYS A 334 2.01 -8.57 -7.41
CA LYS A 334 1.82 -9.36 -6.19
C LYS A 334 2.12 -10.84 -6.39
N LEU A 335 1.62 -11.44 -7.48
CA LEU A 335 1.87 -12.85 -7.78
C LEU A 335 3.36 -13.12 -8.06
N GLU A 336 4.09 -12.17 -8.64
CA GLU A 336 5.54 -12.25 -8.80
C GLU A 336 6.24 -12.32 -7.45
N GLU A 337 5.84 -11.48 -6.49
CA GLU A 337 6.40 -11.51 -5.14
C GLU A 337 6.01 -12.77 -4.37
N ASP A 338 4.75 -13.20 -4.46
CA ASP A 338 4.22 -14.26 -3.60
C ASP A 338 4.48 -15.68 -4.16
N VAL A 339 4.47 -15.85 -5.49
CA VAL A 339 4.60 -17.18 -6.14
C VAL A 339 5.98 -17.42 -6.75
N LEU A 340 6.61 -16.36 -7.28
CA LEU A 340 8.00 -16.45 -7.75
C LEU A 340 9.01 -16.08 -6.66
N GLU A 341 8.53 -15.72 -5.47
CA GLU A 341 9.36 -15.34 -4.31
C GLU A 341 10.32 -14.17 -4.64
N ALA A 342 9.91 -13.29 -5.56
CA ALA A 342 10.68 -12.09 -5.86
C ALA A 342 10.69 -11.18 -4.63
N PRO A 343 11.84 -10.58 -4.26
CA PRO A 343 11.91 -9.71 -3.08
C PRO A 343 11.02 -8.47 -3.25
N THR A 344 10.95 -7.92 -4.46
CA THR A 344 9.93 -6.93 -4.83
C THR A 344 9.61 -7.10 -6.31
N ALA A 345 8.37 -6.80 -6.69
CA ALA A 345 7.95 -6.84 -8.08
C ALA A 345 8.80 -5.91 -8.96
N ALA A 346 9.09 -6.37 -10.17
CA ALA A 346 9.82 -5.54 -11.13
C ALA A 346 8.97 -4.33 -11.55
N ILE A 347 9.61 -3.17 -11.71
CA ILE A 347 8.93 -1.97 -12.18
C ILE A 347 8.77 -2.05 -13.69
N ARG A 348 7.55 -2.31 -14.11
CA ARG A 348 7.16 -2.41 -15.52
C ARG A 348 6.84 -1.02 -16.07
N GLY A 349 7.03 -0.85 -17.37
CA GLY A 349 6.65 0.37 -18.11
C GLY A 349 7.19 1.69 -17.55
N VAL A 350 6.77 2.79 -18.16
CA VAL A 350 6.91 4.15 -17.62
C VAL A 350 5.58 4.58 -17.04
N ARG A 351 5.60 5.25 -15.89
CA ARG A 351 4.42 5.63 -15.12
C ARG A 351 4.39 7.12 -14.88
N HIS A 352 3.19 7.66 -14.73
CA HIS A 352 2.97 8.91 -14.03
C HIS A 352 2.35 8.62 -12.67
N GLY A 353 2.55 9.53 -11.73
CA GLY A 353 1.94 9.48 -10.41
C GLY A 353 1.12 10.72 -10.13
N GLY A 354 0.24 10.64 -9.14
CA GLY A 354 -0.54 11.79 -8.71
C GLY A 354 -0.78 11.80 -7.22
N VAL A 355 -0.93 13.01 -6.68
CA VAL A 355 -1.20 13.30 -5.28
C VAL A 355 -2.41 14.23 -5.21
N TRP A 356 -3.48 13.79 -4.56
CA TRP A 356 -4.69 14.58 -4.36
C TRP A 356 -4.90 14.81 -2.87
N PHE A 357 -4.71 16.04 -2.43
CA PHE A 357 -5.04 16.46 -1.06
C PHE A 357 -6.52 16.83 -0.99
N GLY A 358 -7.27 16.17 -0.11
CA GLY A 358 -8.67 16.51 0.16
C GLY A 358 -8.82 17.64 1.19
N GLU A 359 -10.07 17.98 1.48
CA GLU A 359 -10.37 18.97 2.53
C GLU A 359 -9.91 18.50 3.91
N PRO A 360 -9.26 19.36 4.71
CA PRO A 360 -8.81 19.00 6.05
C PRO A 360 -10.00 18.73 6.97
N ILE A 361 -9.91 17.66 7.73
CA ILE A 361 -10.85 17.34 8.80
C ILE A 361 -10.28 17.88 10.11
N THR A 362 -10.96 18.85 10.71
CA THR A 362 -10.58 19.38 12.02
C THR A 362 -10.81 18.34 13.11
N VAL A 363 -9.78 18.09 13.91
CA VAL A 363 -9.81 17.13 15.01
C VAL A 363 -10.24 17.86 16.28
N ARG A 364 -11.35 17.43 16.87
CA ARG A 364 -11.84 17.99 18.13
C ARG A 364 -11.19 17.27 19.31
N PRO A 365 -10.74 18.00 20.35
CA PRO A 365 -10.27 17.37 21.57
C PRO A 365 -11.42 16.64 22.27
N VAL A 366 -11.10 15.50 22.89
CA VAL A 366 -12.03 14.65 23.64
C VAL A 366 -11.62 14.58 25.10
N ALA A 367 -12.58 14.44 26.00
CA ALA A 367 -12.36 14.54 27.45
C ALA A 367 -12.08 13.18 28.10
N SER A 368 -12.68 12.09 27.58
CA SER A 368 -12.56 10.75 28.16
C SER A 368 -11.87 9.73 27.23
N ALA A 369 -11.35 8.66 27.82
CA ALA A 369 -10.74 7.56 27.06
C ALA A 369 -11.76 6.70 26.30
N ALA A 370 -13.04 6.73 26.69
CA ALA A 370 -14.13 6.10 25.95
C ALA A 370 -14.46 6.90 24.69
N GLU A 371 -14.57 8.23 24.83
CA GLU A 371 -14.73 9.15 23.70
C GLU A 371 -13.55 9.08 22.74
N GLU A 372 -12.30 9.01 23.23
CA GLU A 372 -11.11 8.87 22.37
C GLU A 372 -11.20 7.63 21.48
N ARG A 373 -11.72 6.52 21.99
CA ARG A 373 -11.88 5.29 21.20
C ARG A 373 -12.99 5.43 20.15
N ALA A 374 -14.16 5.93 20.55
CA ALA A 374 -15.28 6.12 19.61
C ALA A 374 -14.94 7.13 18.51
N GLU A 375 -14.31 8.24 18.88
CA GLU A 375 -13.91 9.29 17.94
C GLU A 375 -12.75 8.84 17.04
N ALA A 376 -11.79 8.06 17.56
CA ALA A 376 -10.73 7.49 16.73
C ALA A 376 -11.32 6.57 15.64
N HIS A 377 -12.28 5.73 16.01
CA HIS A 377 -12.98 4.87 15.06
C HIS A 377 -13.73 5.70 14.00
N ARG A 378 -14.54 6.68 14.43
CA ARG A 378 -15.28 7.58 13.54
C ARG A 378 -14.37 8.32 12.56
N LEU A 379 -13.28 8.92 13.06
CA LEU A 379 -12.31 9.66 12.26
C LEU A 379 -11.58 8.73 11.27
N THR A 380 -11.23 7.52 11.69
CA THR A 380 -10.58 6.52 10.82
C THR A 380 -11.48 6.14 9.65
N THR A 381 -12.75 5.80 9.93
CA THR A 381 -13.75 5.48 8.91
C THR A 381 -14.00 6.66 7.98
N GLN A 382 -14.09 7.88 8.53
CA GLN A 382 -14.26 9.09 7.74
C GLN A 382 -13.06 9.33 6.80
N LEU A 383 -11.82 9.18 7.30
CA LEU A 383 -10.61 9.33 6.48
C LEU A 383 -10.53 8.27 5.38
N GLN A 384 -10.84 7.02 5.69
CA GLN A 384 -10.87 5.94 4.70
C GLN A 384 -11.86 6.26 3.57
N HIS A 385 -13.08 6.68 3.92
CA HIS A 385 -14.09 7.08 2.94
C HIS A 385 -13.63 8.26 2.08
N ARG A 386 -13.09 9.31 2.69
CA ARG A 386 -12.60 10.50 1.96
C ARG A 386 -11.47 10.17 1.00
N VAL A 387 -10.54 9.27 1.38
CA VAL A 387 -9.47 8.84 0.48
C VAL A 387 -10.03 8.02 -0.68
N GLN A 388 -10.98 7.12 -0.44
CA GLN A 388 -11.65 6.39 -1.52
C GLN A 388 -12.42 7.32 -2.47
N GLU A 389 -13.15 8.31 -1.95
CA GLU A 389 -13.86 9.32 -2.77
C GLU A 389 -12.89 10.07 -3.70
N LEU A 390 -11.70 10.43 -3.18
CA LEU A 390 -10.66 11.06 -3.98
C LEU A 390 -10.18 10.12 -5.09
N LEU A 391 -9.88 8.85 -4.78
CA LEU A 391 -9.48 7.85 -5.78
C LEU A 391 -10.54 7.66 -6.86
N ASP A 392 -11.81 7.53 -6.48
CA ASP A 392 -12.91 7.35 -7.42
C ASP A 392 -13.08 8.57 -8.35
N ALA A 393 -12.90 9.78 -7.80
CA ALA A 393 -12.92 11.00 -8.59
C ALA A 393 -11.77 11.05 -9.60
N THR A 394 -10.58 10.54 -9.26
CA THR A 394 -9.48 10.41 -10.22
C THR A 394 -9.77 9.41 -11.33
N ALA A 395 -10.36 8.26 -10.97
CA ALA A 395 -10.71 7.20 -11.91
C ALA A 395 -11.74 7.66 -12.94
N ARG A 396 -12.65 8.57 -12.56
CA ARG A 396 -13.64 9.18 -13.47
C ARG A 396 -13.02 10.22 -14.40
N ARG A 397 -12.10 11.05 -13.90
CA ARG A 397 -11.39 12.08 -14.70
C ARG A 397 -10.51 11.48 -15.78
N ARG A 398 -10.09 10.23 -15.60
CA ARG A 398 -9.27 9.49 -16.54
C ARG A 398 -10.00 8.25 -16.99
N SER A 399 -10.75 8.39 -18.08
CA SER A 399 -11.14 7.21 -18.86
C SER A 399 -9.87 6.45 -19.21
N PRO A 400 -9.71 5.19 -18.78
CA PRO A 400 -8.53 4.42 -19.12
C PRO A 400 -8.52 4.19 -20.63
N ALA A 401 -7.33 4.11 -21.20
CA ALA A 401 -7.16 3.43 -22.48
C ALA A 401 -7.78 2.03 -22.30
N ARG A 402 -8.92 1.79 -22.95
CA ARG A 402 -9.47 0.43 -23.03
C ARG A 402 -8.40 -0.41 -23.72
N VAL A 403 -8.04 -1.54 -23.12
CA VAL A 403 -7.33 -2.60 -23.85
C VAL A 403 -8.18 -2.90 -25.08
N PRO A 404 -7.67 -2.76 -26.31
CA PRO A 404 -8.48 -3.02 -27.49
C PRO A 404 -8.94 -4.49 -27.44
N SER A 405 -10.26 -4.69 -27.40
CA SER A 405 -10.85 -6.01 -27.61
C SER A 405 -10.52 -6.48 -29.03
N PRO A 406 -10.19 -7.76 -29.24
CA PRO A 406 -9.94 -8.29 -30.60
C PRO A 406 -11.14 -8.14 -31.55
N GLU A 407 -12.34 -7.90 -31.02
CA GLU A 407 -13.59 -7.82 -31.80
C GLU A 407 -13.77 -6.52 -32.61
N ASN A 408 -12.98 -5.47 -32.38
CA ASN A 408 -13.13 -4.20 -33.11
C ASN A 408 -12.10 -3.99 -34.23
N ALA A 409 -11.36 -5.03 -34.64
CA ALA A 409 -10.33 -4.92 -35.67
C ALA A 409 -10.85 -5.09 -37.11
N ASP A 410 -12.15 -5.37 -37.31
CA ASP A 410 -12.67 -5.82 -38.62
C ASP A 410 -13.48 -4.78 -39.42
N GLU A 411 -13.58 -3.54 -38.96
CA GLU A 411 -14.14 -2.46 -39.78
C GLU A 411 -13.03 -1.58 -40.38
N ARG A 412 -12.37 -2.11 -41.42
CA ARG A 412 -11.59 -1.27 -42.34
C ARG A 412 -12.52 -0.67 -43.40
N PRO A 413 -12.53 0.65 -43.62
CA PRO A 413 -13.21 1.22 -44.78
C PRO A 413 -12.39 0.94 -46.05
N HIS A 414 -12.99 0.25 -47.01
CA HIS A 414 -12.45 0.05 -48.35
C HIS A 414 -12.09 1.38 -49.01
N ALA A 415 -10.80 1.63 -49.20
CA ALA A 415 -10.29 2.74 -50.00
C ALA A 415 -10.57 2.48 -51.50
N ARG A 416 -11.36 3.37 -52.11
CA ARG A 416 -11.53 3.44 -53.57
C ARG A 416 -10.22 3.89 -54.22
N LEU A 417 -9.58 2.97 -54.95
CA LEU A 417 -8.54 3.25 -55.94
C LEU A 417 -9.14 4.08 -57.09
N ARG A 418 -8.79 5.37 -57.19
CA ARG A 418 -8.91 6.13 -58.44
C ARG A 418 -7.66 5.88 -59.27
N ARG A 419 -7.83 5.24 -60.44
CA ARG A 419 -6.83 5.19 -61.51
C ARG A 419 -6.75 6.58 -62.16
N GLY A 420 -5.58 7.20 -62.12
CA GLY A 420 -5.23 8.32 -63.00
C GLY A 420 -4.58 7.76 -64.26
N THR A 421 -5.25 7.96 -65.39
CA THR A 421 -4.73 7.69 -66.73
C THR A 421 -3.71 8.75 -67.14
N VAL A 422 -2.62 8.27 -67.71
CA VAL A 422 -1.55 9.01 -68.38
C VAL A 422 -2.10 9.51 -69.71
N ASP A 423 -1.97 10.81 -69.99
CA ASP A 423 -2.09 11.34 -71.35
C ASP A 423 -0.70 11.65 -71.91
N ALA A 424 -0.49 11.19 -73.14
CA ALA A 424 0.64 11.50 -73.99
C ALA A 424 0.19 12.46 -75.08
N ARG A 425 1.05 13.44 -75.36
CA ARG A 425 1.09 14.44 -76.45
C ARG A 425 0.50 15.80 -76.14
#